data_AF-A0A4Q2UI96-F1
#
_entry.id   AF-A0A4Q2UI96-F1
#
_cell.length_a   1.000
_cell.length_b   1.000
_cell.length_c   1.000
_cell.angle_alpha   90.00
_cell.angle_beta   90.00
_cell.angle_gamma   90.00
#
_symmetry.space_group_name_H-M   'P 1'
#
loop_
_entity.id
_entity.type
_entity.pdbx_description
1 polymer ?
#
loop_
_entity_poly.entity_id
_entity_poly.type
_entity_poly.pdbx_seq_one_letter_code
_entity_poly.pdbx_strand_id
1 'polypeptide(L)'
;MKHKYLLLVTAVCQLLMWVRADVALAGYPQTPRARADTGRIENATPPNRAALMEELTALPCGITPADTKAAIFRKIKNYLDRYQPDAAYPEDRYAKAAVDWALKGVLAGGYGIGAVLVDGRGQILHGAYNRQRQTGRSDLHGEMALLTDFETLPQFRKYQSKGNFTGGGTTIYTEQLRLYTSAEPCPMCFVRVSIAGVDTRYVTTGPDDGMNARASCLPPFWYQLSQKHPVAQAQTAPVLRQLAHCLFYSFML
;
A
#
# COMPACT_ATOMS: atom_id res chain seq x y z
N MET A 1 5.52 56.91 10.68
CA MET A 1 4.90 56.58 11.98
C MET A 1 4.49 55.11 11.95
N LYS A 2 5.42 54.18 12.23
CA LYS A 2 5.70 53.54 13.54
C LYS A 2 4.51 52.79 14.17
N HIS A 3 4.59 51.47 14.03
CA HIS A 3 4.17 50.37 14.91
C HIS A 3 3.07 50.62 15.96
N LYS A 4 1.93 49.94 15.79
CA LYS A 4 1.08 49.47 16.88
C LYS A 4 0.56 48.09 16.49
N TYR A 5 0.94 47.06 17.25
CA TYR A 5 0.25 45.78 17.53
C TYR A 5 1.28 44.79 18.08
N LEU A 6 1.81 45.12 19.26
CA LEU A 6 2.51 44.20 20.14
C LEU A 6 2.06 44.58 21.55
N LEU A 7 1.12 43.81 22.11
CA LEU A 7 0.77 43.70 23.54
C LEU A 7 -0.64 43.10 23.64
N LEU A 8 -0.76 41.78 23.47
CA LEU A 8 -1.87 41.01 24.08
C LEU A 8 -1.60 39.49 24.11
N VAL A 9 -0.41 39.04 24.50
CA VAL A 9 -0.17 37.60 24.79
C VAL A 9 0.83 37.45 25.94
N THR A 10 0.44 37.89 27.14
CA THR A 10 1.22 37.65 28.37
C THR A 10 0.32 37.52 29.61
N ALA A 11 -0.83 36.86 29.49
CA ALA A 11 -1.72 36.65 30.65
C ALA A 11 -2.57 35.35 30.62
N VAL A 12 -2.11 34.26 29.97
CA VAL A 12 -2.80 32.94 30.05
C VAL A 12 -1.80 31.78 30.18
N CYS A 13 -0.71 31.95 30.93
CA CYS A 13 0.32 30.91 31.10
C CYS A 13 0.60 30.46 32.54
N GLN A 14 -0.25 30.78 33.53
CA GLN A 14 0.05 30.44 34.94
C GLN A 14 -1.09 29.86 35.78
N LEU A 15 -2.14 29.29 35.18
CA LEU A 15 -3.15 28.59 35.97
C LEU A 15 -3.69 27.39 35.22
N LEU A 16 -3.01 26.23 35.38
CA LEU A 16 -3.51 24.85 35.25
C LEU A 16 -2.31 23.87 35.23
N MET A 17 -1.48 23.95 36.27
CA MET A 17 -0.71 22.80 36.72
C MET A 17 -1.40 22.28 37.99
N TRP A 18 -1.48 20.96 38.12
CA TRP A 18 -2.05 20.16 39.21
C TRP A 18 -3.52 19.74 39.08
N VAL A 19 -3.76 18.75 38.22
CA VAL A 19 -4.60 17.60 38.58
C VAL A 19 -3.85 16.33 38.14
N ARG A 20 -3.22 15.65 39.10
CA ARG A 20 -2.83 14.24 38.94
C ARG A 20 -4.11 13.42 38.99
N ALA A 21 -4.48 12.79 37.88
CA ALA A 21 -5.44 11.71 37.87
C ALA A 21 -4.67 10.40 37.65
N ASP A 22 -4.55 9.64 38.74
CA ASP A 22 -4.20 8.22 38.69
C ASP A 22 -5.29 7.49 37.88
N VAL A 23 -5.04 7.26 36.60
CA VAL A 23 -5.85 6.35 35.79
C VAL A 23 -5.20 4.98 35.87
N ALA A 24 -5.84 4.11 36.66
CA ALA A 24 -5.55 2.69 36.70
C ALA A 24 -5.54 2.11 35.28
N LEU A 25 -4.43 1.43 34.93
CA LEU A 25 -4.27 0.67 33.70
C LEU A 25 -5.23 -0.53 33.71
N ALA A 26 -6.46 -0.31 33.24
CA ALA A 26 -7.39 -1.39 32.93
C ALA A 26 -6.85 -2.17 31.72
N GLY A 27 -6.74 -3.49 31.91
CA GLY A 27 -6.08 -4.40 30.98
C GLY A 27 -6.60 -4.32 29.56
N TYR A 28 -5.68 -4.11 28.62
CA TYR A 28 -5.92 -4.40 27.21
C TYR A 28 -6.25 -5.91 27.06
N PRO A 29 -7.31 -6.28 26.33
CA PRO A 29 -7.52 -7.68 25.97
C PRO A 29 -6.33 -8.13 25.13
N GLN A 30 -5.64 -9.17 25.61
CA GLN A 30 -4.56 -9.80 24.85
C GLN A 30 -5.16 -10.34 23.55
N THR A 31 -4.69 -9.80 22.43
CA THR A 31 -4.96 -10.36 21.11
C THR A 31 -4.56 -11.83 21.10
N PRO A 32 -5.34 -12.72 20.46
CA PRO A 32 -4.96 -14.11 20.31
C PRO A 32 -3.57 -14.17 19.67
N ARG A 33 -2.64 -14.91 20.29
CA ARG A 33 -1.32 -15.18 19.72
C ARG A 33 -1.50 -15.69 18.29
N ALA A 34 -1.12 -14.86 17.32
CA ALA A 34 -0.97 -15.28 15.95
C ALA A 34 -0.08 -16.53 15.94
N ARG A 35 -0.53 -17.58 15.24
CA ARG A 35 0.31 -18.75 14.98
C ARG A 35 1.66 -18.25 14.45
N ALA A 36 2.75 -18.79 14.98
CA ALA A 36 4.10 -18.44 14.56
C ALA A 36 4.20 -18.61 13.03
N ASP A 37 4.21 -17.47 12.35
CA ASP A 37 4.39 -17.35 10.92
C ASP A 37 5.87 -17.60 10.64
N THR A 38 6.23 -18.85 10.38
CA THR A 38 7.60 -19.24 10.03
C THR A 38 7.96 -18.85 8.59
N GLY A 39 7.15 -18.01 7.94
CA GLY A 39 7.41 -17.48 6.62
C GLY A 39 8.55 -16.49 6.64
N ARG A 40 9.75 -16.96 6.29
CA ARG A 40 10.92 -16.14 5.94
C ARG A 40 10.53 -15.16 4.83
N ILE A 41 10.08 -13.96 5.18
CA ILE A 41 10.03 -12.81 4.27
C ILE A 41 10.76 -11.67 4.99
N GLU A 42 12.09 -11.81 5.03
CA GLU A 42 12.94 -10.64 5.14
C GLU A 42 12.98 -10.00 3.76
N ASN A 43 12.59 -8.73 3.71
CA ASN A 43 12.30 -7.93 2.52
C ASN A 43 13.59 -7.60 1.76
N ALA A 44 14.23 -8.60 1.18
CA ALA A 44 15.47 -8.44 0.45
C ALA A 44 15.20 -8.63 -1.04
N THR A 45 15.78 -7.74 -1.83
CA THR A 45 15.90 -7.97 -3.27
C THR A 45 16.59 -9.31 -3.51
N PRO A 46 15.99 -10.26 -4.26
CA PRO A 46 16.66 -11.50 -4.60
C PRO A 46 17.99 -11.19 -5.28
N PRO A 47 19.13 -11.74 -4.82
CA PRO A 47 20.45 -11.34 -5.31
C PRO A 47 20.69 -11.75 -6.77
N ASN A 48 19.94 -12.74 -7.27
CA ASN A 48 20.04 -13.24 -8.63
C ASN A 48 18.80 -14.06 -9.02
N ARG A 49 18.72 -14.46 -10.29
CA ARG A 49 17.64 -15.29 -10.83
C ARG A 49 17.49 -16.63 -10.09
N ALA A 50 18.59 -17.25 -9.64
CA ALA A 50 18.52 -18.54 -8.96
C ALA A 50 17.80 -18.41 -7.61
N ALA A 51 18.10 -17.37 -6.82
CA ALA A 51 17.41 -17.09 -5.57
C ALA A 51 15.91 -16.81 -5.78
N LEU A 52 15.54 -16.02 -6.81
CA LEU A 52 14.13 -15.84 -7.16
C LEU A 52 13.46 -17.16 -7.55
N MET A 53 14.16 -18.04 -8.26
CA MET A 53 13.62 -19.36 -8.63
C MET A 53 13.39 -20.25 -7.41
N GLU A 54 14.23 -20.18 -6.37
CA GLU A 54 14.01 -20.91 -5.11
C GLU A 54 12.68 -20.46 -4.47
N GLU A 55 12.45 -19.15 -4.37
CA GLU A 55 11.20 -18.60 -3.85
C GLU A 55 9.98 -19.00 -4.69
N LEU A 56 10.10 -18.96 -6.02
CA LEU A 56 9.05 -19.38 -6.94
C LEU A 56 8.71 -20.88 -6.79
N THR A 57 9.72 -21.74 -6.58
CA THR A 57 9.49 -23.18 -6.37
C THR A 57 8.88 -23.51 -5.01
N ALA A 58 9.06 -22.64 -4.01
CA ALA A 58 8.43 -22.77 -2.70
C ALA A 58 6.93 -22.41 -2.72
N LEU A 59 6.45 -21.73 -3.77
CA LEU A 59 5.04 -21.43 -3.91
C LEU A 59 4.21 -22.71 -4.16
N PRO A 60 2.98 -22.80 -3.63
CA PRO A 60 2.06 -23.91 -3.87
C PRO A 60 1.44 -23.91 -5.29
N CYS A 61 2.19 -23.44 -6.29
CA CYS A 61 1.77 -23.36 -7.70
C CYS A 61 2.31 -24.54 -8.54
N GLY A 62 3.15 -25.41 -7.96
CA GLY A 62 3.79 -26.53 -8.68
C GLY A 62 4.87 -26.07 -9.67
N ILE A 63 5.53 -24.95 -9.39
CA ILE A 63 6.65 -24.43 -10.19
C ILE A 63 7.89 -25.30 -9.97
N THR A 64 8.65 -25.52 -11.03
CA THR A 64 9.89 -26.29 -11.04
C THR A 64 11.02 -25.45 -11.67
N PRO A 65 12.31 -25.73 -11.36
CA PRO A 65 13.43 -25.01 -11.96
C PRO A 65 13.49 -25.08 -13.49
N ALA A 66 12.88 -26.11 -14.09
CA ALA A 66 12.84 -26.31 -15.54
C ALA A 66 11.73 -25.51 -16.25
N ASP A 67 10.82 -24.86 -15.51
CA ASP A 67 9.73 -24.11 -16.12
C ASP A 67 10.24 -22.86 -16.85
N THR A 68 9.69 -22.64 -18.05
CA THR A 68 9.87 -21.36 -18.76
C THR A 68 9.11 -20.24 -18.04
N LYS A 69 9.49 -18.98 -18.30
CA LYS A 69 8.78 -17.79 -17.80
C LYS A 69 7.26 -17.87 -18.06
N ALA A 70 6.86 -18.29 -19.26
CA ALA A 70 5.46 -18.46 -19.62
C ALA A 70 4.76 -19.58 -18.82
N ALA A 71 5.47 -20.69 -18.55
CA ALA A 71 4.94 -21.77 -17.72
C ALA A 71 4.76 -21.33 -16.25
N ILE A 72 5.73 -20.58 -15.71
CA ILE A 72 5.66 -20.00 -14.34
C ILE A 72 4.40 -19.13 -14.20
N PHE A 73 4.20 -18.15 -15.08
CA PHE A 73 3.04 -17.24 -14.96
C PHE A 73 1.71 -17.95 -15.18
N ARG A 74 1.66 -18.97 -16.05
CA ARG A 74 0.47 -19.81 -16.21
C ARG A 74 0.15 -20.59 -14.93
N LYS A 75 1.15 -21.15 -14.24
CA LYS A 75 0.97 -21.85 -12.96
C LYS A 75 0.50 -20.90 -11.86
N ILE A 76 1.10 -19.72 -11.76
CA ILE A 76 0.67 -18.66 -10.82
C ILE A 76 -0.79 -18.26 -11.12
N LYS A 77 -1.13 -18.03 -12.39
CA LYS A 77 -2.50 -17.69 -12.79
C LYS A 77 -3.49 -18.78 -12.36
N ASN A 78 -3.18 -20.04 -12.68
CA ASN A 78 -4.05 -21.18 -12.33
C ASN A 78 -4.25 -21.30 -10.81
N TYR A 79 -3.22 -21.00 -10.02
CA TYR A 79 -3.31 -20.95 -8.57
C TYR A 79 -4.24 -19.80 -8.11
N LEU A 80 -3.99 -18.58 -8.58
CA LEU A 80 -4.79 -17.40 -8.23
C LEU A 80 -6.26 -17.50 -8.66
N ASP A 81 -6.54 -18.12 -9.80
CA ASP A 81 -7.92 -18.35 -10.28
C ASP A 81 -8.72 -19.27 -9.33
N ARG A 82 -8.03 -20.16 -8.61
CA ARG A 82 -8.64 -21.12 -7.67
C ARG A 82 -8.53 -20.67 -6.21
N TYR A 83 -7.71 -19.66 -5.93
CA TYR A 83 -7.45 -19.16 -4.60
C TYR A 83 -8.73 -18.59 -3.97
N GLN A 84 -9.10 -19.13 -2.81
CA GLN A 84 -10.20 -18.63 -1.99
C GLN A 84 -9.62 -17.76 -0.86
N PRO A 85 -10.08 -16.51 -0.70
CA PRO A 85 -9.64 -15.67 0.40
C PRO A 85 -9.82 -16.35 1.76
N ASP A 86 -8.76 -16.37 2.55
CA ASP A 86 -8.76 -16.99 3.87
C ASP A 86 -9.43 -16.06 4.89
N ALA A 87 -10.49 -16.55 5.54
CA ALA A 87 -11.26 -15.80 6.53
C ALA A 87 -10.44 -15.42 7.77
N ALA A 88 -9.30 -16.06 8.03
CA ALA A 88 -8.37 -15.66 9.08
C ALA A 88 -7.66 -14.33 8.78
N TYR A 89 -7.68 -13.88 7.52
CA TYR A 89 -7.01 -12.69 7.03
C TYR A 89 -8.04 -11.71 6.44
N PRO A 90 -8.46 -10.66 7.17
CA PRO A 90 -9.60 -9.82 6.78
C PRO A 90 -9.37 -9.02 5.48
N GLU A 91 -8.12 -8.84 5.07
CA GLU A 91 -7.76 -8.07 3.88
C GLU A 91 -7.37 -8.94 2.69
N ASP A 92 -7.46 -10.26 2.84
CA ASP A 92 -6.96 -11.24 1.89
C ASP A 92 -7.64 -11.14 0.51
N ARG A 93 -8.94 -10.84 0.49
CA ARG A 93 -9.69 -10.64 -0.76
C ARG A 93 -9.18 -9.44 -1.57
N TYR A 94 -8.75 -8.38 -0.90
CA TYR A 94 -8.24 -7.18 -1.56
C TYR A 94 -6.76 -7.33 -1.93
N ALA A 95 -5.99 -7.99 -1.08
CA ALA A 95 -4.63 -8.40 -1.37
C ALA A 95 -4.58 -9.27 -2.63
N LYS A 96 -5.45 -10.29 -2.71
CA LYS A 96 -5.60 -11.14 -3.90
C LYS A 96 -5.91 -10.31 -5.13
N ALA A 97 -6.85 -9.37 -5.05
CA ALA A 97 -7.21 -8.52 -6.17
C ALA A 97 -6.02 -7.64 -6.64
N ALA A 98 -5.23 -7.07 -5.72
CA ALA A 98 -4.01 -6.34 -6.07
C ALA A 98 -2.96 -7.26 -6.73
N VAL A 99 -2.81 -8.49 -6.24
CA VAL A 99 -1.90 -9.52 -6.82
C VAL A 99 -2.37 -9.97 -8.21
N ASP A 100 -3.68 -10.12 -8.44
CA ASP A 100 -4.24 -10.43 -9.76
C ASP A 100 -3.88 -9.32 -10.77
N TRP A 101 -3.97 -8.05 -10.36
CA TRP A 101 -3.54 -6.91 -11.18
C TRP A 101 -2.02 -6.88 -11.40
N ALA A 102 -1.22 -7.25 -10.39
CA ALA A 102 0.23 -7.38 -10.54
C ALA A 102 0.59 -8.42 -11.61
N LEU A 103 -0.05 -9.60 -11.56
CA LEU A 103 0.11 -10.64 -12.58
C LEU A 103 -0.31 -10.12 -13.96
N LYS A 104 -1.42 -9.38 -14.06
CA LYS A 104 -1.84 -8.75 -15.32
C LYS A 104 -0.77 -7.80 -15.88
N GLY A 105 -0.10 -7.03 -15.02
CA GLY A 105 1.00 -6.15 -15.44
C GLY A 105 2.20 -6.91 -15.99
N VAL A 106 2.58 -8.01 -15.34
CA VAL A 106 3.64 -8.89 -15.83
C VAL A 106 3.28 -9.52 -17.17
N LEU A 107 2.06 -10.04 -17.32
CA LEU A 107 1.57 -10.63 -18.56
C LEU A 107 1.48 -9.61 -19.71
N ALA A 108 1.28 -8.33 -19.39
CA ALA A 108 1.35 -7.22 -20.33
C ALA A 108 2.79 -6.74 -20.63
N GLY A 109 3.83 -7.41 -20.10
CA GLY A 109 5.25 -7.08 -20.35
C GLY A 109 5.84 -6.01 -19.42
N GLY A 110 5.15 -5.65 -18.33
CA GLY A 110 5.57 -4.63 -17.36
C GLY A 110 6.09 -5.22 -16.06
N TYR A 111 6.24 -4.36 -15.05
CA TYR A 111 6.58 -4.79 -13.69
C TYR A 111 5.35 -5.32 -12.95
N GLY A 112 5.56 -6.26 -12.04
CA GLY A 112 4.50 -6.89 -11.25
C GLY A 112 4.03 -6.05 -10.08
N ILE A 113 3.45 -4.89 -10.36
CA ILE A 113 2.82 -4.02 -9.37
C ILE A 113 1.38 -3.80 -9.79
N GLY A 114 0.44 -4.17 -8.91
CA GLY A 114 -0.99 -4.00 -9.10
C GLY A 114 -1.63 -3.33 -7.91
N ALA A 115 -2.71 -2.60 -8.15
CA ALA A 115 -3.43 -1.92 -7.08
C ALA A 115 -4.95 -1.91 -7.33
N VAL A 116 -5.72 -1.87 -6.25
CA VAL A 116 -7.18 -1.72 -6.27
C VAL A 116 -7.63 -0.66 -5.26
N LEU A 117 -8.72 0.03 -5.60
CA LEU A 117 -9.35 1.02 -4.75
C LEU A 117 -10.66 0.46 -4.19
N VAL A 118 -10.86 0.59 -2.89
CA VAL A 118 -11.97 0.00 -2.14
C VAL A 118 -12.72 1.09 -1.38
N ASP A 119 -14.05 1.04 -1.36
CA ASP A 119 -14.87 1.97 -0.59
C ASP A 119 -15.14 1.50 0.85
N GLY A 120 -15.76 2.36 1.67
CA GLY A 120 -16.13 2.05 3.05
C GLY A 120 -17.17 0.92 3.20
N ARG A 121 -17.79 0.45 2.11
CA ARG A 121 -18.68 -0.74 2.10
C ARG A 121 -17.92 -2.01 1.72
N GLY A 122 -16.62 -1.90 1.47
CA GLY A 122 -15.76 -2.99 1.04
C GLY A 122 -15.92 -3.36 -0.43
N GLN A 123 -16.51 -2.49 -1.26
CA GLN A 123 -16.62 -2.71 -2.70
C GLN A 123 -15.33 -2.28 -3.39
N ILE A 124 -14.77 -3.14 -4.24
CA ILE A 124 -13.68 -2.75 -5.16
C ILE A 124 -14.29 -1.86 -6.25
N LEU A 125 -13.86 -0.60 -6.29
CA LEU A 125 -14.34 0.41 -7.24
C LEU A 125 -13.57 0.39 -8.55
N HIS A 126 -12.25 0.18 -8.46
CA HIS A 126 -11.36 0.20 -9.61
C HIS A 126 -10.08 -0.58 -9.33
N GLY A 127 -9.37 -0.96 -10.39
CA GLY A 127 -8.10 -1.64 -10.31
C GLY A 127 -7.22 -1.28 -11.50
N ALA A 128 -5.91 -1.24 -11.27
CA ALA A 128 -4.92 -0.96 -12.29
C ALA A 128 -3.58 -1.64 -11.95
N TYR A 129 -2.62 -1.52 -12.86
CA TYR A 129 -1.31 -2.13 -12.78
C TYR A 129 -0.25 -1.19 -13.34
N ASN A 130 1.03 -1.48 -13.06
CA ASN A 130 2.14 -0.72 -13.60
C ASN A 130 2.12 -0.74 -15.13
N ARG A 131 2.09 0.44 -15.74
CA ARG A 131 2.09 0.65 -17.19
C ARG A 131 3.37 1.34 -17.67
N GLN A 132 4.36 1.53 -16.80
CA GLN A 132 5.57 2.30 -17.09
C GLN A 132 6.25 1.88 -18.38
N ARG A 133 6.42 0.57 -18.58
CA ARG A 133 7.09 0.02 -19.77
C ARG A 133 6.23 0.11 -21.03
N GLN A 134 4.93 -0.13 -20.89
CA GLN A 134 3.98 -0.15 -22.00
C GLN A 134 3.73 1.25 -22.57
N THR A 135 3.81 2.28 -21.74
CA THR A 135 3.52 3.66 -22.15
C THR A 135 4.76 4.55 -22.22
N GLY A 136 5.94 4.06 -21.82
CA GLY A 136 7.16 4.86 -21.71
C GLY A 136 7.07 5.98 -20.66
N ARG A 137 6.25 5.79 -19.62
CA ARG A 137 5.96 6.80 -18.58
C ARG A 137 6.51 6.36 -17.24
N SER A 138 7.60 6.97 -16.79
CA SER A 138 8.26 6.64 -15.50
C SER A 138 7.32 6.75 -14.30
N ASP A 139 6.29 7.58 -14.39
CA ASP A 139 5.33 7.82 -13.32
C ASP A 139 4.23 6.76 -13.19
N LEU A 140 3.95 5.95 -14.24
CA LEU A 140 2.78 5.04 -14.25
C LEU A 140 3.05 3.70 -13.55
N HIS A 141 3.37 3.78 -12.26
CA HIS A 141 3.36 2.66 -11.33
C HIS A 141 1.92 2.18 -11.05
N GLY A 142 1.74 1.05 -10.35
CA GLY A 142 0.41 0.47 -10.12
C GLY A 142 -0.54 1.41 -9.39
N GLU A 143 -0.06 2.06 -8.33
CA GLU A 143 -0.79 3.03 -7.51
C GLU A 143 -1.09 4.31 -8.30
N MET A 144 -0.10 4.78 -9.06
CA MET A 144 -0.21 5.99 -9.88
C MET A 144 -1.22 5.80 -11.01
N ALA A 145 -1.15 4.67 -11.71
CA ALA A 145 -2.09 4.30 -12.75
C ALA A 145 -3.50 4.15 -12.19
N LEU A 146 -3.66 3.52 -11.03
CA LEU A 146 -4.96 3.35 -10.38
C LEU A 146 -5.64 4.69 -10.09
N LEU A 147 -4.93 5.61 -9.42
CA LEU A 147 -5.50 6.89 -9.03
C LEU A 147 -5.75 7.77 -10.26
N THR A 148 -4.82 7.78 -11.22
CA THR A 148 -4.99 8.52 -12.48
C THR A 148 -6.19 8.03 -13.26
N ASP A 149 -6.33 6.72 -13.45
CA ASP A 149 -7.47 6.14 -14.18
C ASP A 149 -8.77 6.45 -13.43
N PHE A 150 -8.82 6.22 -12.11
CA PHE A 150 -10.03 6.42 -11.30
C PHE A 150 -10.51 7.88 -11.30
N GLU A 151 -9.61 8.85 -11.23
CA GLU A 151 -9.92 10.29 -11.24
C GLU A 151 -10.59 10.76 -12.54
N THR A 152 -10.43 10.02 -13.65
CA THR A 152 -11.12 10.31 -14.91
C THR A 152 -12.56 9.78 -14.97
N LEU A 153 -12.94 8.89 -14.05
CA LEU A 153 -14.23 8.21 -14.11
C LEU A 153 -15.35 9.07 -13.50
N PRO A 154 -16.59 9.03 -14.05
CA PRO A 154 -17.70 9.83 -13.54
C PRO A 154 -17.99 9.64 -12.04
N GLN A 155 -17.82 8.42 -11.53
CA GLN A 155 -18.05 8.11 -10.11
C GLN A 155 -17.06 8.78 -9.15
N PHE A 156 -15.90 9.24 -9.63
CA PHE A 156 -14.93 9.94 -8.79
C PHE A 156 -15.53 11.20 -8.15
N ARG A 157 -16.49 11.86 -8.82
CA ARG A 157 -17.20 13.04 -8.29
C ARG A 157 -17.82 12.82 -6.91
N LYS A 158 -18.22 11.59 -6.58
CA LYS A 158 -18.75 11.21 -5.25
C LYS A 158 -17.68 11.25 -4.16
N TYR A 159 -16.43 10.97 -4.54
CA TYR A 159 -15.29 10.81 -3.65
C TYR A 159 -14.36 12.02 -3.66
N GLN A 160 -14.62 13.01 -4.50
CA GLN A 160 -13.82 14.22 -4.57
C GLN A 160 -14.09 15.12 -3.36
N SER A 161 -13.02 15.52 -2.68
CA SER A 161 -13.06 16.53 -1.63
C SER A 161 -13.48 17.88 -2.21
N LYS A 162 -14.28 18.63 -1.43
CA LYS A 162 -14.68 20.01 -1.77
C LYS A 162 -13.76 21.07 -1.15
N GLY A 163 -12.78 20.66 -0.34
CA GLY A 163 -11.80 21.55 0.28
C GLY A 163 -10.67 21.92 -0.68
N ASN A 164 -9.89 22.94 -0.33
CA ASN A 164 -8.66 23.29 -1.03
C ASN A 164 -7.44 23.10 -0.11
N PHE A 165 -6.26 22.88 -0.69
CA PHE A 165 -5.00 22.67 0.04
C PHE A 165 -4.64 23.79 1.04
N THR A 166 -5.35 24.91 1.03
CA THR A 166 -5.15 26.10 1.87
C THR A 166 -6.30 26.37 2.85
N GLY A 167 -7.33 25.52 2.92
CA GLY A 167 -8.56 25.76 3.69
C GLY A 167 -9.42 24.51 3.86
N GLY A 168 -9.42 23.98 5.09
CA GLY A 168 -10.36 22.96 5.58
C GLY A 168 -10.13 21.52 5.12
N GLY A 169 -9.50 21.28 3.97
CA GLY A 169 -9.22 19.93 3.46
C GLY A 169 -7.86 19.84 2.77
N THR A 170 -6.97 18.96 3.26
CA THR A 170 -5.60 18.84 2.72
C THR A 170 -5.42 17.73 1.69
N THR A 171 -6.52 17.15 1.20
CA THR A 171 -6.50 15.95 0.35
C THR A 171 -7.52 16.01 -0.77
N ILE A 172 -7.26 15.25 -1.84
CA ILE A 172 -8.12 15.22 -3.04
C ILE A 172 -9.39 14.39 -2.78
N TYR A 173 -9.30 13.32 -1.98
CA TYR A 173 -10.38 12.35 -1.79
C TYR A 173 -11.07 12.56 -0.43
N THR A 174 -12.33 12.14 -0.33
CA THR A 174 -13.03 12.02 0.95
C THR A 174 -12.53 10.79 1.72
N GLU A 175 -12.62 10.80 3.06
CA GLU A 175 -12.06 9.80 3.99
C GLU A 175 -12.75 8.41 3.96
N GLN A 176 -13.13 7.91 2.77
CA GLN A 176 -13.92 6.68 2.62
C GLN A 176 -13.29 5.67 1.66
N LEU A 177 -12.06 5.91 1.24
CA LEU A 177 -11.36 5.09 0.26
C LEU A 177 -10.09 4.50 0.84
N ARG A 178 -9.87 3.21 0.53
CA ARG A 178 -8.65 2.48 0.86
C ARG A 178 -8.05 1.91 -0.40
N LEU A 179 -6.75 2.13 -0.59
CA LEU A 179 -5.96 1.57 -1.65
C LEU A 179 -5.27 0.30 -1.15
N TYR A 180 -5.38 -0.79 -1.91
CA TYR A 180 -4.58 -2.00 -1.71
C TYR A 180 -3.59 -2.11 -2.87
N THR A 181 -2.30 -2.22 -2.59
CA THR A 181 -1.23 -2.38 -3.59
C THR A 181 -0.44 -3.66 -3.33
N SER A 182 0.03 -4.31 -4.38
CA SER A 182 0.76 -5.57 -4.26
C SER A 182 2.12 -5.39 -3.60
N ALA A 183 2.74 -4.22 -3.71
CA ALA A 183 4.05 -3.91 -3.14
C ALA A 183 4.00 -2.60 -2.33
N GLU A 184 4.89 -2.44 -1.36
CA GLU A 184 5.02 -1.18 -0.62
C GLU A 184 5.28 -0.01 -1.58
N PRO A 185 4.55 1.12 -1.43
CA PRO A 185 4.75 2.26 -2.29
C PRO A 185 6.19 2.80 -2.23
N CYS A 186 6.78 3.01 -3.41
CA CYS A 186 8.02 3.77 -3.56
C CYS A 186 7.81 5.26 -3.15
N PRO A 187 8.86 6.10 -3.05
CA PRO A 187 8.72 7.47 -2.55
C PRO A 187 7.71 8.31 -3.35
N MET A 188 7.68 8.15 -4.68
CA MET A 188 6.72 8.83 -5.56
C MET A 188 5.28 8.41 -5.26
N CYS A 189 5.02 7.10 -5.19
CA CYS A 189 3.68 6.57 -4.97
C CYS A 189 3.19 6.88 -3.55
N PHE A 190 4.08 6.78 -2.55
CA PHE A 190 3.81 7.10 -1.16
C PHE A 190 3.32 8.55 -0.98
N VAL A 191 4.02 9.51 -1.60
CA VAL A 191 3.60 10.91 -1.56
C VAL A 191 2.29 11.11 -2.33
N ARG A 192 2.11 10.45 -3.49
CA ARG A 192 0.84 10.53 -4.24
C ARG A 192 -0.36 10.05 -3.44
N VAL A 193 -0.28 8.89 -2.78
CA VAL A 193 -1.40 8.37 -1.98
C VAL A 193 -1.69 9.24 -0.76
N SER A 194 -0.65 9.85 -0.18
CA SER A 194 -0.78 10.82 0.92
C SER A 194 -1.52 12.10 0.48
N ILE A 195 -1.19 12.62 -0.71
CA ILE A 195 -1.87 13.77 -1.34
C ILE A 195 -3.31 13.43 -1.69
N ALA A 196 -3.53 12.24 -2.25
CA ALA A 196 -4.88 11.77 -2.58
C ALA A 196 -5.75 11.68 -1.31
N GLY A 197 -5.16 11.30 -0.18
CA GLY A 197 -5.85 11.14 1.09
C GLY A 197 -6.52 9.78 1.22
N VAL A 198 -5.80 8.73 0.84
CA VAL A 198 -6.29 7.35 0.90
C VAL A 198 -5.46 6.52 1.86
N ASP A 199 -6.14 5.83 2.78
CA ASP A 199 -5.50 4.76 3.56
C ASP A 199 -4.89 3.75 2.58
N THR A 200 -3.66 3.30 2.83
CA THR A 200 -2.98 2.40 1.92
C THR A 200 -2.53 1.12 2.63
N ARG A 201 -2.81 -0.01 2.00
CA ARG A 201 -2.44 -1.34 2.45
C ARG A 201 -1.55 -2.01 1.40
N TYR A 202 -0.34 -2.40 1.77
CA TYR A 202 0.57 -3.10 0.85
C TYR A 202 0.70 -4.59 1.18
N VAL A 203 0.70 -5.46 0.17
CA VAL A 203 0.71 -6.91 0.35
C VAL A 203 2.10 -7.41 0.73
N THR A 204 3.07 -7.28 -0.18
CA THR A 204 4.47 -7.40 0.19
C THR A 204 5.01 -6.03 0.55
N THR A 205 5.80 -5.99 1.59
CA THR A 205 6.89 -5.02 1.73
C THR A 205 7.66 -4.99 0.41
N GLY A 206 7.91 -3.77 -0.06
CA GLY A 206 8.57 -3.54 -1.33
C GLY A 206 10.04 -3.91 -1.25
N PRO A 207 10.76 -3.78 -2.38
CA PRO A 207 12.21 -3.79 -2.42
C PRO A 207 12.86 -2.79 -1.46
N ASP A 208 14.18 -2.71 -1.52
CA ASP A 208 14.98 -1.63 -0.94
C ASP A 208 14.52 -0.20 -1.33
N ASP A 209 13.50 -0.02 -2.17
CA ASP A 209 12.92 1.27 -2.56
C ASP A 209 11.59 1.64 -1.87
N GLY A 210 11.08 0.83 -0.93
CA GLY A 210 9.88 1.16 -0.14
C GLY A 210 10.04 2.43 0.72
N MET A 211 8.95 3.19 0.89
CA MET A 211 8.99 4.48 1.60
C MET A 211 8.38 4.47 3.01
N ASN A 212 7.56 3.47 3.37
CA ASN A 212 6.78 3.51 4.61
C ASN A 212 7.68 3.56 5.84
N ALA A 213 8.66 2.66 5.93
CA ALA A 213 9.65 2.65 7.02
C ALA A 213 10.59 3.89 7.00
N ARG A 214 10.58 4.66 5.91
CA ARG A 214 11.44 5.83 5.68
C ARG A 214 10.64 7.13 5.66
N ALA A 215 9.38 7.12 6.08
CA ALA A 215 8.51 8.30 6.03
C ALA A 215 9.13 9.51 6.77
N SER A 216 9.88 9.29 7.84
CA SER A 216 10.59 10.34 8.59
C SER A 216 11.71 11.03 7.81
N CYS A 217 12.14 10.48 6.66
CA CYS A 217 13.09 11.13 5.75
C CYS A 217 12.43 12.17 4.84
N LEU A 218 11.09 12.28 4.85
CA LEU A 218 10.37 13.29 4.08
C LEU A 218 10.54 14.69 4.69
N PRO A 219 10.48 15.76 3.88
CA PRO A 219 10.32 17.12 4.39
C PRO A 219 9.13 17.23 5.36
N PRO A 220 9.19 18.13 6.37
CA PRO A 220 8.21 18.16 7.46
C PRO A 220 6.74 18.18 7.02
N PHE A 221 6.42 18.95 5.98
CA PHE A 221 5.06 19.01 5.43
C PHE A 221 4.59 17.65 4.90
N TRP A 222 5.42 16.96 4.11
CA TRP A 222 5.09 15.67 3.51
C TRP A 222 5.00 14.56 4.55
N TYR A 223 5.89 14.59 5.56
CA TYR A 223 5.78 13.69 6.71
C TYR A 223 4.46 13.90 7.46
N GLN A 224 4.13 15.14 7.82
CA GLN A 224 2.87 15.45 8.51
C GLN A 224 1.64 15.06 7.69
N LEU A 225 1.67 15.25 6.37
CA LEU A 225 0.59 14.83 5.49
C LEU A 225 0.43 13.31 5.47
N SER A 226 1.53 12.55 5.38
CA SER A 226 1.48 11.08 5.36
C SER A 226 1.00 10.49 6.69
N GLN A 227 1.14 11.20 7.82
CA GLN A 227 0.61 10.75 9.10
C GLN A 227 -0.92 10.79 9.17
N LYS A 228 -1.61 11.50 8.26
CA LYS A 228 -3.08 11.61 8.27
C LYS A 228 -3.77 10.37 7.69
N HIS A 229 -3.09 9.67 6.79
CA HIS A 229 -3.63 8.50 6.09
C HIS A 229 -2.66 7.33 6.20
N PRO A 230 -2.94 6.34 7.05
CA PRO A 230 -1.99 5.28 7.35
C PRO A 230 -1.61 4.48 6.10
N VAL A 231 -0.31 4.26 5.94
CA VAL A 231 0.28 3.30 5.02
C VAL A 231 0.82 2.14 5.86
N ALA A 232 0.34 0.92 5.62
CA ALA A 232 0.73 -0.23 6.43
C ALA A 232 0.59 -1.54 5.64
N GLN A 233 1.25 -2.58 6.14
CA GLN A 233 1.12 -3.90 5.53
C GLN A 233 -0.32 -4.43 5.68
N ALA A 234 -0.81 -5.11 4.64
CA ALA A 234 -2.11 -5.74 4.64
C ALA A 234 -2.13 -6.99 5.53
N GLN A 235 -3.24 -7.23 6.22
CA GLN A 235 -3.52 -8.47 6.95
C GLN A 235 -3.99 -9.54 5.97
N THR A 236 -3.02 -10.21 5.33
CA THR A 236 -3.20 -11.17 4.24
C THR A 236 -2.40 -12.45 4.48
N ALA A 237 -2.84 -13.54 3.86
CA ALA A 237 -2.16 -14.83 3.91
C ALA A 237 -0.70 -14.73 3.42
N PRO A 238 0.24 -15.45 4.05
CA PRO A 238 1.66 -15.45 3.67
C PRO A 238 1.91 -15.77 2.19
N VAL A 239 1.10 -16.66 1.60
CA VAL A 239 1.23 -17.04 0.19
C VAL A 239 0.97 -15.89 -0.77
N LEU A 240 0.04 -14.97 -0.46
CA LEU A 240 -0.21 -13.80 -1.30
C LEU A 240 0.95 -12.79 -1.20
N ARG A 241 1.58 -12.67 -0.02
CA ARG A 241 2.80 -11.85 0.14
C ARG A 241 3.94 -12.38 -0.71
N GLN A 242 4.18 -13.69 -0.66
CA GLN A 242 5.23 -14.33 -1.45
C GLN A 242 4.94 -14.23 -2.96
N LEU A 243 3.67 -14.42 -3.37
CA LEU A 243 3.26 -14.21 -4.76
C LEU A 243 3.50 -12.79 -5.24
N ALA A 244 3.12 -11.79 -4.43
CA ALA A 244 3.34 -10.39 -4.76
C ALA A 244 4.83 -10.06 -4.91
N HIS A 245 5.67 -10.58 -3.99
CA HIS A 245 7.12 -10.43 -4.03
C HIS A 245 7.74 -11.05 -5.29
N CYS A 246 7.40 -12.31 -5.58
CA CYS A 246 7.87 -13.00 -6.78
C CYS A 246 7.44 -12.30 -8.08
N LEU A 247 6.21 -11.76 -8.13
CA LEU A 247 5.72 -11.01 -9.29
C LEU A 247 6.47 -9.69 -9.46
N PHE A 248 6.77 -8.98 -8.38
CA PHE A 248 7.56 -7.75 -8.41
C PHE A 248 8.91 -7.98 -9.11
N TYR A 249 9.65 -9.03 -8.70
CA TYR A 249 10.98 -9.36 -9.22
C TYR A 249 10.98 -10.21 -10.51
N SER A 250 9.81 -10.46 -11.10
CA SER A 250 9.67 -11.31 -12.29
C SER A 250 10.38 -10.80 -13.55
N PHE A 251 10.92 -9.58 -13.53
CA PHE A 251 11.82 -9.07 -14.56
C PHE A 251 13.18 -9.80 -14.60
N MET A 252 13.54 -10.53 -13.54
CA MET A 252 14.74 -11.38 -13.47
C MET A 252 14.55 -12.75 -14.14
N LEU A 253 13.33 -13.10 -14.54
CA LEU A 253 12.99 -14.33 -15.28
C LEU A 253 13.21 -14.18 -16.79
#